data_AF-S8F2G4-F1
#
_entry.id   AF-S8F2G4-F1
#
_cell.length_a   1.000
_cell.length_b   1.000
_cell.length_c   1.000
_cell.angle_alpha   90.00
_cell.angle_beta   90.00
_cell.angle_gamma   90.00
#
_symmetry.space_group_name_H-M   'P 1'
#
loop_
_entity.id
_entity.type
_entity.pdbx_description
1 polymer ?
#
loop_
_entity_poly.entity_id
_entity_poly.type
_entity_poly.pdbx_seq_one_letter_code
_entity_poly.pdbx_strand_id
1 'polypeptide(L)'
;MYIYWACTPSNVSFLPALSRVPNGSLPLAVSLKSHPLPAPVCSNPAVQPRSLAERLSAPAPRPLPDFKKKSTEEVVGILEKKVSATIERYQAIFDKKYLFESLLGDSQRALHRFADQLNWVSDNFDKADNWSKQQRDSISWACRCVGTVEFSMKEEPLIKRFRKVTKDLTSIANGGYLDWISL
;
A
#
# COMPACT_ATOMS: atom_id res chain seq x y z
N MET A 1 18.44 4.47 9.32
CA MET A 1 18.10 3.15 9.90
C MET A 1 18.31 2.13 8.79
N TYR A 2 19.24 1.18 8.96
CA TYR A 2 19.71 0.32 7.87
C TYR A 2 19.12 -1.10 7.95
N ILE A 3 18.74 -1.68 6.81
CA ILE A 3 18.41 -3.11 6.69
C ILE A 3 19.73 -3.90 6.57
N TYR A 4 20.20 -4.48 7.67
CA TYR A 4 21.61 -4.88 7.83
C TYR A 4 22.06 -6.19 7.14
N TRP A 5 21.25 -6.89 6.34
CA TRP A 5 21.54 -8.30 5.97
C TRP A 5 21.29 -8.71 4.50
N ALA A 6 21.18 -7.78 3.55
CA ALA A 6 20.74 -8.15 2.20
C ALA A 6 21.74 -8.90 1.29
N CYS A 7 22.99 -9.08 1.70
CA CYS A 7 24.04 -9.63 0.83
C CYS A 7 24.67 -10.92 1.37
N THR A 8 24.17 -12.10 1.00
CA THR A 8 25.00 -13.29 0.70
C THR A 8 24.30 -14.19 -0.33
N PRO A 9 24.99 -14.69 -1.38
CA PRO A 9 24.38 -15.50 -2.44
C PRO A 9 24.51 -17.00 -2.14
N SER A 10 23.45 -17.79 -2.28
CA SER A 10 23.59 -19.25 -2.38
C SER A 10 22.49 -19.87 -3.24
N ASN A 11 22.93 -20.26 -4.44
CA ASN A 11 22.52 -21.40 -5.27
C ASN A 11 21.66 -22.48 -4.57
N VAL A 12 20.60 -22.98 -5.22
CA VAL A 12 20.48 -24.34 -5.82
C VAL A 12 19.01 -24.62 -6.23
N SER A 13 18.89 -25.26 -7.38
CA SER A 13 17.76 -25.72 -8.20
C SER A 13 16.79 -26.74 -7.57
N PHE A 14 15.60 -26.87 -8.19
CA PHE A 14 14.84 -28.09 -8.58
C PHE A 14 13.31 -27.99 -8.37
N LEU A 15 12.57 -28.16 -9.47
CA LEU A 15 11.12 -28.44 -9.62
C LEU A 15 10.84 -29.97 -9.46
N PRO A 16 9.62 -30.53 -9.67
CA PRO A 16 8.22 -30.11 -9.41
C PRO A 16 7.36 -31.26 -8.78
N ALA A 17 6.05 -31.07 -8.50
CA ALA A 17 4.95 -32.00 -8.89
C ALA A 17 3.58 -31.77 -8.16
N LEU A 18 2.55 -31.54 -8.99
CA LEU A 18 1.22 -32.18 -9.13
C LEU A 18 0.23 -32.50 -7.96
N SER A 19 -1.05 -32.31 -8.34
CA SER A 19 -2.29 -33.01 -7.93
C SER A 19 -3.04 -32.39 -6.72
N ARG A 20 -4.38 -32.41 -6.57
CA ARG A 20 -5.54 -33.01 -7.28
C ARG A 20 -6.81 -32.32 -6.70
N VAL A 21 -7.85 -32.13 -7.51
CA VAL A 21 -9.23 -31.73 -7.09
C VAL A 21 -10.02 -33.00 -6.65
N PRO A 22 -11.16 -32.93 -5.93
CA PRO A 22 -12.45 -32.65 -6.59
C PRO A 22 -13.46 -31.80 -5.77
N ASN A 23 -14.27 -31.07 -6.53
CA ASN A 23 -15.53 -30.42 -6.17
C ASN A 23 -16.69 -31.43 -6.09
N GLY A 24 -17.74 -31.06 -5.34
CA GLY A 24 -19.11 -31.20 -5.83
C GLY A 24 -20.09 -31.98 -4.96
N SER A 25 -21.02 -31.26 -4.32
CA SER A 25 -22.33 -31.78 -3.91
C SER A 25 -23.37 -30.65 -4.04
N LEU A 26 -24.37 -30.88 -4.91
CA LEU A 26 -25.67 -30.17 -5.05
C LEU A 26 -26.69 -30.83 -4.06
N PRO A 27 -27.96 -30.37 -3.82
CA PRO A 27 -28.80 -29.52 -4.68
C PRO A 27 -29.80 -28.52 -4.02
N LEU A 28 -30.29 -27.60 -4.89
CA LEU A 28 -31.65 -27.03 -5.09
C LEU A 28 -32.55 -26.48 -3.94
N ALA A 29 -32.77 -25.16 -4.05
CA ALA A 29 -34.04 -24.40 -4.09
C ALA A 29 -34.83 -24.12 -2.78
N VAL A 30 -35.13 -22.83 -2.52
CA VAL A 30 -36.50 -22.23 -2.46
C VAL A 30 -36.49 -20.80 -1.87
N SER A 31 -37.37 -19.96 -2.43
CA SER A 31 -38.01 -18.74 -1.88
C SER A 31 -37.35 -17.37 -2.05
N LEU A 32 -37.83 -16.65 -3.06
CA LEU A 32 -37.85 -15.18 -3.10
C LEU A 32 -38.85 -14.64 -2.07
N LYS A 33 -38.37 -13.91 -1.05
CA LYS A 33 -39.21 -13.02 -0.24
C LYS A 33 -38.69 -11.60 -0.34
N SER A 34 -39.45 -10.79 -1.06
CA SER A 34 -39.36 -9.34 -1.21
C SER A 34 -39.40 -8.63 0.15
N HIS A 35 -38.52 -7.64 0.33
CA HIS A 35 -38.56 -6.71 1.46
C HIS A 35 -39.15 -5.37 0.98
N PRO A 36 -40.07 -4.75 1.73
CA PRO A 36 -40.66 -3.47 1.34
C PRO A 36 -39.66 -2.32 1.52
N LEU A 37 -39.62 -1.42 0.52
CA LEU A 37 -38.86 -0.17 0.57
C LEU A 37 -39.50 0.82 1.57
N PRO A 38 -38.70 1.61 2.31
CA PRO A 38 -39.22 2.66 3.19
C PRO A 38 -39.83 3.82 2.38
N ALA A 39 -40.96 4.33 2.87
CA ALA A 39 -41.75 5.38 2.23
C ALA A 39 -41.02 6.74 2.17
N PRO A 40 -41.31 7.60 1.16
CA PRO A 40 -40.72 8.92 1.04
C PRO A 40 -41.23 9.87 2.14
N VAL A 41 -40.31 10.55 2.81
CA VAL A 41 -40.62 11.60 3.80
C VAL A 41 -41.21 12.81 3.07
N CYS A 42 -42.45 13.16 3.41
CA CYS A 42 -43.14 14.35 2.94
C CYS A 42 -42.51 15.59 3.58
N SER A 43 -41.95 16.50 2.78
CA SER A 43 -41.39 17.78 3.26
C SER A 43 -42.47 18.86 3.24
N ASN A 44 -42.67 19.54 4.38
CA ASN A 44 -43.60 20.66 4.57
C ASN A 44 -43.36 21.82 3.57
N PRO A 45 -44.41 22.44 3.00
CA PRO A 45 -44.26 23.59 2.11
C PRO A 45 -44.38 24.90 2.89
N ALA A 46 -43.26 25.40 3.44
CA ALA A 46 -43.24 26.76 4.01
C ALA A 46 -41.86 27.44 3.97
N VAL A 47 -41.03 27.17 2.97
CA VAL A 47 -39.91 28.05 2.59
C VAL A 47 -39.72 27.93 1.08
N GLN A 48 -40.20 28.91 0.32
CA GLN A 48 -39.88 29.02 -1.11
C GLN A 48 -38.35 29.14 -1.26
N PRO A 49 -37.66 28.22 -1.96
CA PRO A 49 -36.25 28.40 -2.26
C PRO A 49 -36.09 29.61 -3.18
N ARG A 50 -35.26 30.58 -2.77
CA ARG A 50 -34.91 31.75 -3.58
C ARG A 50 -34.51 31.33 -4.99
N SER A 51 -34.94 32.12 -5.98
CA SER A 51 -34.67 31.81 -7.38
C SER A 51 -33.16 31.72 -7.66
N LEU A 52 -32.79 30.91 -8.64
CA LEU A 52 -31.39 30.66 -8.98
C LEU A 52 -30.66 31.97 -9.39
N ALA A 53 -31.39 32.90 -10.02
CA ALA A 53 -30.90 34.24 -10.36
C ALA A 53 -30.58 35.10 -9.12
N GLU A 54 -31.36 34.95 -8.06
CA GLU A 54 -31.16 35.64 -6.78
C GLU A 54 -29.96 35.08 -6.01
N ARG A 55 -29.67 33.77 -6.14
CA ARG A 55 -28.49 33.13 -5.56
C ARG A 55 -27.19 33.53 -6.26
N LEU A 56 -27.25 33.83 -7.56
CA LEU A 56 -26.10 34.27 -8.35
C LEU A 56 -25.81 35.78 -8.19
N SER A 57 -26.82 36.57 -7.80
CA SER A 57 -26.68 38.01 -7.56
C SER A 57 -26.24 38.36 -6.14
N ALA A 58 -26.09 37.37 -5.25
CA ALA A 58 -25.55 37.57 -3.91
C ALA A 58 -24.03 37.91 -3.99
N PRO A 59 -23.53 38.82 -3.15
CA PRO A 59 -22.09 39.10 -3.07
C PRO A 59 -21.33 37.78 -2.86
N ALA A 60 -20.28 37.58 -3.67
CA ALA A 60 -19.50 36.35 -3.67
C ALA A 60 -19.13 35.96 -2.22
N PRO A 61 -19.32 34.68 -1.82
CA PRO A 61 -18.86 34.21 -0.52
C PRO A 61 -17.37 34.56 -0.35
N ARG A 62 -17.01 34.98 0.87
CA ARG A 62 -15.64 35.31 1.27
C ARG A 62 -14.65 34.29 0.68
N PRO A 63 -13.45 34.71 0.24
CA PRO A 63 -12.44 33.79 -0.28
C PRO A 63 -12.29 32.62 0.68
N LEU A 64 -12.51 31.41 0.17
CA LEU A 64 -12.27 30.18 0.92
C LEU A 64 -10.83 30.21 1.44
N PRO A 65 -10.57 29.69 2.66
CA PRO A 65 -9.21 29.59 3.17
C PRO A 65 -8.36 28.89 2.12
N ASP A 66 -7.32 29.58 1.68
CA ASP A 66 -6.40 29.11 0.67
C ASP A 66 -5.86 27.76 1.16
N PHE A 67 -6.27 26.66 0.50
CA PHE A 67 -5.82 25.32 0.87
C PHE A 67 -4.32 25.28 0.60
N LYS A 68 -3.52 25.61 1.63
CA LYS A 68 -2.07 25.68 1.58
C LYS A 68 -1.55 24.43 0.86
N LYS A 69 -1.01 24.62 -0.34
CA LYS A 69 -0.15 23.64 -0.98
C LYS A 69 0.97 23.34 0.01
N LYS A 70 1.12 22.09 0.44
CA LYS A 70 2.23 21.66 1.31
C LYS A 70 3.54 22.10 0.66
N SER A 71 4.43 22.68 1.45
CA SER A 71 5.77 23.04 0.95
C SER A 71 6.50 21.76 0.54
N THR A 72 7.44 21.88 -0.40
CA THR A 72 8.28 20.76 -0.83
C THR A 72 8.95 20.08 0.37
N GLU A 73 9.44 20.89 1.31
CA GLU A 73 10.03 20.44 2.57
C GLU A 73 9.06 19.59 3.41
N GLU A 74 7.81 20.00 3.57
CA GLU A 74 6.80 19.22 4.30
C GLU A 74 6.52 17.88 3.59
N VAL A 75 6.46 17.89 2.25
CA VAL A 75 6.27 16.66 1.45
C VAL A 75 7.45 15.70 1.65
N VAL A 76 8.68 16.20 1.63
CA VAL A 76 9.89 15.42 1.84
C VAL A 76 9.93 14.84 3.26
N GLY A 77 9.64 15.65 4.28
CA GLY A 77 9.61 15.16 5.67
C GLY A 77 8.53 14.10 5.92
N ILE A 78 7.39 14.17 5.22
CA ILE A 78 6.38 13.10 5.25
C ILE A 78 6.90 11.84 4.55
N LEU A 79 7.61 12.00 3.43
CA LEU A 79 8.17 10.89 2.67
C LEU A 79 9.25 10.15 3.45
N GLU A 80 10.13 10.88 4.13
CA GLU A 80 11.16 10.33 5.02
C GLU A 80 10.56 9.41 6.07
N LYS A 81 9.56 9.91 6.83
CA LYS A 81 8.85 9.11 7.84
C LYS A 81 8.23 7.84 7.27
N LYS A 82 7.65 7.92 6.06
CA LYS A 82 7.08 6.76 5.38
C LYS A 82 8.14 5.73 5.01
N VAL A 83 9.27 6.17 4.47
CA VAL A 83 10.38 5.29 4.10
C VAL A 83 10.97 4.62 5.34
N SER A 84 11.23 5.38 6.42
CA SER A 84 11.72 4.80 7.68
C SER A 84 10.77 3.74 8.25
N ALA A 85 9.47 4.02 8.32
CA ALA A 85 8.49 3.04 8.79
C ALA A 85 8.38 1.81 7.87
N THR A 86 8.63 1.98 6.56
CA THR A 86 8.65 0.88 5.60
C THR A 86 9.89 0.00 5.79
N ILE A 87 11.05 0.61 6.04
CA ILE A 87 12.31 -0.07 6.37
C ILE A 87 12.14 -0.89 7.65
N GLU A 88 11.52 -0.34 8.71
CA GLU A 88 11.20 -1.07 9.95
C GLU A 88 10.38 -2.33 9.69
N ARG A 89 9.38 -2.25 8.82
CA ARG A 89 8.57 -3.41 8.44
C ARG A 89 9.39 -4.45 7.68
N TYR A 90 10.24 -4.03 6.76
CA TYR A 90 11.13 -4.94 6.05
C TYR A 90 12.11 -5.63 7.00
N GLN A 91 12.63 -4.91 7.99
CA GLN A 91 13.50 -5.48 9.01
C GLN A 91 12.82 -6.66 9.73
N ALA A 92 11.53 -6.54 10.09
CA ALA A 92 10.79 -7.63 10.72
C ALA A 92 10.69 -8.91 9.86
N ILE A 93 10.81 -8.80 8.53
CA ILE A 93 10.91 -9.95 7.62
C ILE A 93 12.31 -10.57 7.71
N PHE A 94 13.35 -9.76 7.60
CA PHE A 94 14.74 -10.23 7.62
C PHE A 94 15.16 -10.78 9.00
N ASP A 95 14.54 -10.30 10.08
CA ASP A 95 14.75 -10.83 11.43
C ASP A 95 14.28 -12.29 11.56
N LYS A 96 13.37 -12.75 10.68
CA LYS A 96 12.96 -14.16 10.58
C LYS A 96 13.80 -14.92 9.56
N LYS A 97 15.13 -14.86 9.71
CA LYS A 97 16.12 -15.44 8.77
C LYS A 97 15.77 -16.84 8.28
N TYR A 98 15.49 -17.77 9.20
CA TYR A 98 15.15 -19.16 8.84
C TYR A 98 13.88 -19.27 7.96
N LEU A 99 12.91 -18.36 8.13
CA LEU A 99 11.73 -18.31 7.25
C LEU A 99 12.06 -17.63 5.93
N PHE A 100 12.87 -16.57 5.98
CA PHE A 100 13.31 -15.85 4.79
C PHE A 100 14.14 -16.75 3.86
N GLU A 101 15.08 -17.50 4.41
CA GLU A 101 15.92 -18.49 3.71
C GLU A 101 15.09 -19.63 3.10
N SER A 102 13.90 -19.91 3.66
CA SER A 102 12.96 -20.90 3.10
C SER A 102 12.11 -20.39 1.92
N LEU A 103 12.21 -19.11 1.56
CA LEU A 103 11.51 -18.53 0.41
C LEU A 103 12.15 -18.98 -0.92
N LEU A 104 11.38 -18.90 -2.00
CA LEU A 104 11.90 -19.09 -3.35
C LEU A 104 12.95 -18.03 -3.68
N GLY A 105 14.01 -18.42 -4.39
CA GLY A 105 15.14 -17.54 -4.70
C GLY A 105 14.75 -16.23 -5.40
N ASP A 106 13.75 -16.25 -6.28
CA ASP A 106 13.26 -15.04 -6.95
C ASP A 106 12.56 -14.09 -5.97
N SER A 107 11.83 -14.63 -4.99
CA SER A 107 11.20 -13.83 -3.95
C SER A 107 12.24 -13.19 -3.04
N GLN A 108 13.27 -13.94 -2.63
CA GLN A 108 14.39 -13.41 -1.85
C GLN A 108 15.09 -12.27 -2.58
N ARG A 109 15.44 -12.50 -3.85
CA ARG A 109 16.12 -11.50 -4.69
C ARG A 109 15.30 -10.22 -4.85
N ALA A 110 14.00 -10.34 -5.12
CA ALA A 110 13.12 -9.19 -5.25
C ALA A 110 13.03 -8.40 -3.92
N LEU A 111 12.91 -9.09 -2.79
CA LEU A 111 12.83 -8.46 -1.48
C LEU A 111 14.14 -7.79 -1.08
N HIS A 112 15.29 -8.40 -1.37
CA HIS A 112 16.60 -7.79 -1.17
C HIS A 112 16.79 -6.55 -2.04
N ARG A 113 16.56 -6.67 -3.35
CA ARG A 113 16.67 -5.53 -4.28
C ARG A 113 15.82 -4.34 -3.80
N PHE A 114 14.59 -4.61 -3.40
CA PHE A 114 13.70 -3.55 -2.93
C PHE A 114 14.14 -2.96 -1.58
N ALA A 115 14.66 -3.77 -0.67
CA ALA A 115 15.26 -3.29 0.58
C ALA A 115 16.47 -2.38 0.32
N ASP A 116 17.33 -2.74 -0.63
CA ASP A 116 18.48 -1.93 -1.02
C ASP A 116 18.03 -0.60 -1.64
N GLN A 117 17.00 -0.63 -2.50
CA GLN A 117 16.38 0.57 -3.05
C GLN A 117 15.78 1.48 -1.97
N LEU A 118 15.14 0.92 -0.94
CA LEU A 118 14.63 1.70 0.20
C LEU A 118 15.76 2.33 1.03
N ASN A 119 16.83 1.58 1.29
CA ASN A 119 18.01 2.10 1.98
C ASN A 119 18.64 3.25 1.17
N TRP A 120 18.78 3.10 -0.15
CA TRP A 120 19.28 4.16 -1.01
C TRP A 120 18.42 5.43 -0.94
N VAL A 121 17.09 5.29 -0.95
CA VAL A 121 16.17 6.43 -0.78
C VAL A 121 16.40 7.09 0.58
N SER A 122 16.50 6.31 1.65
CA SER A 122 16.77 6.82 3.00
C SER A 122 18.07 7.60 3.09
N ASP A 123 19.10 7.16 2.36
CA ASP A 123 20.44 7.76 2.40
C ASP A 123 20.58 8.99 1.50
N ASN A 124 19.63 9.23 0.59
CA ASN A 124 19.68 10.33 -0.38
C ASN A 124 18.57 11.38 -0.18
N PHE A 125 17.95 11.43 1.00
CA PHE A 125 16.95 12.44 1.32
C PHE A 125 17.50 13.88 1.31
N ASP A 126 18.80 14.06 1.52
CA ASP A 126 19.51 15.34 1.35
C ASP A 126 19.37 15.91 -0.08
N LYS A 127 19.14 15.03 -1.07
CA LYS A 127 18.95 15.39 -2.49
C LYS A 127 17.49 15.32 -2.92
N ALA A 128 16.54 15.16 -1.98
CA ALA A 128 15.13 14.94 -2.31
C ALA A 128 14.46 16.14 -3.01
N ASP A 129 15.05 17.32 -2.92
CA ASP A 129 14.61 18.50 -3.68
C ASP A 129 14.87 18.35 -5.19
N ASN A 130 15.89 17.57 -5.57
CA ASN A 130 16.21 17.26 -6.98
C ASN A 130 15.37 16.12 -7.54
N TRP A 131 14.62 15.40 -6.70
CA TRP A 131 13.73 14.35 -7.18
C TRP A 131 12.53 14.96 -7.89
N SER A 132 12.25 14.43 -9.08
CA SER A 132 11.02 14.76 -9.79
C SER A 132 9.81 14.40 -8.94
N LYS A 133 8.69 15.07 -9.22
CA LYS A 133 7.40 14.73 -8.59
C LYS A 133 7.07 13.24 -8.78
N GLN A 134 7.34 12.70 -9.97
CA GLN A 134 7.11 11.28 -10.27
C GLN A 134 7.93 10.35 -9.37
N GLN A 135 9.20 10.65 -9.13
CA GLN A 135 10.03 9.84 -8.23
C GLN A 135 9.49 9.87 -6.79
N ARG A 136 9.14 11.05 -6.27
CA ARG A 136 8.54 11.20 -4.93
C ARG A 136 7.20 10.48 -4.80
N ASP A 137 6.35 10.61 -5.80
CA ASP A 137 5.06 9.92 -5.85
C ASP A 137 5.28 8.41 -5.89
N SER A 138 6.24 7.92 -6.70
CA SER A 138 6.55 6.49 -6.80
C SER A 138 7.05 5.90 -5.48
N ILE A 139 7.95 6.60 -4.77
CA ILE A 139 8.39 6.20 -3.42
C ILE A 139 7.19 6.17 -2.46
N SER A 140 6.34 7.21 -2.49
CA SER A 140 5.15 7.27 -1.64
C SER A 140 4.17 6.12 -1.93
N TRP A 141 3.98 5.76 -3.20
CA TRP A 141 3.15 4.62 -3.61
C TRP A 141 3.75 3.30 -3.14
N ALA A 142 5.05 3.09 -3.31
CA ALA A 142 5.75 1.91 -2.82
C ALA A 142 5.56 1.72 -1.30
N CYS A 143 5.82 2.78 -0.52
CA CYS A 143 5.61 2.77 0.93
C CYS A 143 4.14 2.53 1.31
N ARG A 144 3.19 3.11 0.56
CA ARG A 144 1.76 2.89 0.79
C ARG A 144 1.38 1.43 0.54
N CYS A 145 1.85 0.83 -0.54
CA CYS A 145 1.58 -0.57 -0.86
C CYS A 145 2.10 -1.50 0.24
N VAL A 146 3.33 -1.33 0.69
CA VAL A 146 3.87 -2.06 1.86
C VAL A 146 3.06 -1.77 3.13
N GLY A 147 2.61 -0.52 3.25
CA GLY A 147 1.67 -0.02 4.26
C GLY A 147 0.42 -0.89 4.44
N THR A 148 -0.11 -1.42 3.33
CA THR A 148 -1.33 -2.24 3.29
C THR A 148 -1.11 -3.72 3.56
N VAL A 149 0.14 -4.20 3.59
CA VAL A 149 0.43 -5.59 3.90
C VAL A 149 0.21 -5.85 5.38
N GLU A 150 -0.52 -6.91 5.70
CA GLU A 150 -0.90 -7.26 7.08
C GLU A 150 0.22 -8.04 7.77
N PHE A 151 1.20 -7.33 8.35
CA PHE A 151 2.32 -7.93 9.10
C PHE A 151 1.91 -8.54 10.45
N SER A 152 0.84 -8.02 11.05
CA SER A 152 0.35 -8.45 12.36
C SER A 152 -1.16 -8.34 12.42
N MET A 153 -1.82 -9.41 12.83
CA MET A 153 -3.22 -9.39 13.29
C MET A 153 -3.25 -9.77 14.76
N LYS A 154 -4.23 -9.24 15.50
CA LYS A 154 -4.41 -9.49 16.95
C LYS A 154 -4.39 -10.98 17.31
N GLU A 155 -4.78 -11.85 16.39
CA GLU A 155 -4.95 -13.29 16.61
C GLU A 155 -3.84 -14.14 15.97
N GLU A 156 -2.97 -13.56 15.14
CA GLU A 156 -2.02 -14.35 14.36
C GLU A 156 -0.64 -13.67 14.22
N PRO A 157 0.43 -14.30 14.75
CA PRO A 157 1.78 -13.75 14.66
C PRO A 157 2.33 -13.86 13.24
N LEU A 158 3.27 -12.95 12.92
CA LEU A 158 3.95 -12.88 11.62
C LEU A 158 4.48 -14.25 11.13
N ILE A 159 4.97 -15.10 12.02
CA ILE A 159 5.51 -16.44 11.68
C ILE A 159 4.50 -17.28 10.90
N LYS A 160 3.22 -17.28 11.30
CA LYS A 160 2.18 -18.08 10.61
C LYS A 160 1.80 -17.50 9.25
N ARG A 161 1.88 -16.17 9.12
CA ARG A 161 1.54 -15.44 7.89
C ARG A 161 2.73 -15.17 6.98
N PHE A 162 3.93 -15.57 7.38
CA PHE A 162 5.17 -15.14 6.75
C PHE A 162 5.15 -15.36 5.23
N ARG A 163 4.73 -16.55 4.80
CA ARG A 163 4.62 -16.89 3.37
C ARG A 163 3.64 -15.99 2.60
N LYS A 164 2.50 -15.63 3.21
CA LYS A 164 1.53 -14.73 2.58
C LYS A 164 2.12 -13.32 2.49
N VAL A 165 2.65 -12.82 3.61
CA VAL A 165 3.24 -11.48 3.71
C VAL A 165 4.38 -11.31 2.70
N THR A 166 5.30 -12.26 2.62
CA THR A 166 6.43 -12.19 1.68
C THR A 166 5.99 -12.29 0.24
N LYS A 167 4.97 -13.09 -0.07
CA LYS A 167 4.37 -13.11 -1.43
C LYS A 167 3.79 -11.76 -1.82
N ASP A 168 3.03 -11.13 -0.91
CA ASP A 168 2.44 -9.81 -1.13
C ASP A 168 3.55 -8.76 -1.31
N LEU A 169 4.58 -8.78 -0.47
CA LEU A 169 5.75 -7.90 -0.58
C LEU A 169 6.57 -8.13 -1.85
N THR A 170 6.76 -9.38 -2.27
CA THR A 170 7.45 -9.70 -3.54
C THR A 170 6.67 -9.15 -4.73
N SER A 171 5.35 -9.23 -4.72
CA SER A 171 4.52 -8.60 -5.76
C SER A 171 4.68 -7.09 -5.78
N ILE A 172 4.83 -6.44 -4.62
CA ILE A 172 5.06 -4.99 -4.52
C ILE A 172 6.47 -4.64 -5.01
N ALA A 173 7.48 -5.41 -4.61
CA ALA A 173 8.87 -5.23 -5.01
C ALA A 173 9.05 -5.31 -6.54
N ASN A 174 8.34 -6.25 -7.17
CA ASN A 174 8.32 -6.42 -8.62
C ASN A 174 7.40 -5.42 -9.34
N GLY A 175 6.68 -4.57 -8.61
CA GLY A 175 5.78 -3.55 -9.18
C GLY A 175 6.49 -2.38 -9.85
N GLY A 176 7.82 -2.35 -9.80
CA GLY A 176 8.64 -1.40 -10.56
C GLY A 176 8.69 0.03 -10.04
N TYR A 177 8.11 0.30 -8.87
CA TYR A 177 8.04 1.65 -8.30
C TYR A 177 9.43 2.31 -8.13
N LEU A 178 10.44 1.52 -7.82
CA LEU A 178 11.80 2.00 -7.53
C LEU A 178 12.80 1.63 -8.63
N ASP A 179 12.37 1.14 -9.80
CA ASP A 179 13.26 0.65 -10.87
C ASP A 179 14.18 1.73 -11.46
N TRP A 180 13.83 3.01 -11.29
CA TRP A 180 14.69 4.13 -11.67
C TRP A 180 15.94 4.25 -10.78
N ILE A 181 16.00 3.53 -9.66
CA ILE A 181 17.17 3.39 -8.79
C ILE A 181 17.91 2.11 -9.20
N SER A 182 19.08 2.28 -9.80
CA SER A 182 20.00 1.19 -10.13
C SER A 182 21.11 1.12 -9.08
N LEU A 183 21.30 -0.07 -8.49
CA LEU A 183 22.25 -0.36 -7.41
C LEU A 183 23.22 -1.48 -7.82
#